data_AF-A0A6B3IB15-F1
#
_entry.id   AF-A0A6B3IB15-F1
#
_cell.length_a   1.000
_cell.length_b   1.000
_cell.length_c   1.000
_cell.angle_alpha   90.00
_cell.angle_beta   90.00
_cell.angle_gamma   90.00
#
_symmetry.space_group_name_H-M   'P 1'
#
loop_
_entity.id
_entity.type
_entity.pdbx_description
1 polymer ?
#
loop_
_entity_poly.entity_id
_entity_poly.type
_entity_poly.pdbx_seq_one_letter_code
_entity_poly.pdbx_strand_id
1 'polypeptide(L)'
;QRVLASRAAAGMVLRGHDRKPAHWERMHRELDIIAHHNFATYFLTVAQVVDDVREMGIRVAARGSGAGSLVNHLLGIAHADPVEHGLLMER
;
A
#
# COMPACT_ATOMS: atom_id res chain seq x y z
N GLN A 1 -10.34 -8.99 -2.42
CA GLN A 1 -9.05 -9.50 -1.92
C GLN A 1 -8.04 -9.85 -3.01
N ARG A 2 -8.32 -10.82 -3.91
CA ARG A 2 -7.34 -11.28 -4.92
C ARG A 2 -6.70 -10.16 -5.77
N VAL A 3 -7.51 -9.20 -6.23
CA VAL A 3 -7.02 -8.06 -7.04
C VAL A 3 -6.06 -7.18 -6.25
N LEU A 4 -6.38 -6.89 -4.98
CA LEU A 4 -5.51 -6.10 -4.10
C LEU A 4 -4.16 -6.79 -3.89
N ALA A 5 -4.16 -8.08 -3.57
CA ALA A 5 -2.93 -8.86 -3.39
C ALA A 5 -2.07 -8.87 -4.66
N SER A 6 -2.69 -9.03 -5.83
CA SER A 6 -1.99 -8.98 -7.12
C SER A 6 -1.36 -7.61 -7.40
N ARG A 7 -2.08 -6.50 -7.14
CA ARG A 7 -1.53 -5.15 -7.30
C ARG A 7 -0.40 -4.87 -6.31
N ALA A 8 -0.54 -5.31 -5.06
CA ALA A 8 0.51 -5.15 -4.04
C ALA A 8 1.79 -5.92 -4.44
N ALA A 9 1.65 -7.16 -4.88
CA ALA A 9 2.77 -7.97 -5.38
C ALA A 9 3.44 -7.34 -6.62
N ALA A 10 2.66 -6.78 -7.55
CA ALA A 10 3.24 -6.01 -8.66
C ALA A 10 3.98 -4.76 -8.17
N GLY A 11 3.42 -4.06 -7.18
CA GLY A 11 4.06 -2.93 -6.51
C GLY A 11 5.41 -3.29 -5.87
N MET A 12 5.56 -4.52 -5.34
CA MET A 12 6.83 -5.00 -4.79
C MET A 12 7.92 -5.02 -5.86
N VAL A 13 7.59 -5.48 -7.06
CA VAL A 13 8.53 -5.51 -8.20
C VAL A 13 8.83 -4.09 -8.67
N LEU A 14 7.80 -3.28 -8.91
CA LEU A 14 7.94 -1.91 -9.43
C LEU A 14 8.78 -1.00 -8.52
N ARG A 15 8.80 -1.28 -7.22
CA ARG A 15 9.51 -0.48 -6.21
C ARG A 15 10.82 -1.13 -5.73
N GLY A 16 11.22 -2.27 -6.30
CA GLY A 16 12.48 -2.96 -5.96
C GLY A 16 12.49 -3.59 -4.57
N HIS A 17 11.34 -4.09 -4.11
CA HIS A 17 11.18 -4.81 -2.84
C HIS A 17 10.98 -6.31 -3.02
N ASP A 18 10.88 -6.80 -4.26
CA ASP A 18 10.63 -8.20 -4.62
C ASP A 18 11.63 -9.20 -4.02
N ARG A 19 12.86 -8.76 -3.75
CA ARG A 19 13.91 -9.57 -3.11
C ARG A 19 14.07 -9.33 -1.61
N LYS A 20 13.17 -8.59 -0.96
CA LYS A 20 13.24 -8.26 0.48
C LYS A 20 12.23 -9.12 1.27
N PRO A 21 12.66 -10.16 2.00
CA PRO A 21 11.75 -11.04 2.74
C PRO A 21 10.89 -10.31 3.77
N ALA A 22 11.48 -9.34 4.49
CA ALA A 22 10.77 -8.54 5.49
C ALA A 22 9.58 -7.76 4.90
N HIS A 23 9.71 -7.26 3.67
CA HIS A 23 8.64 -6.56 2.95
C HIS A 23 7.53 -7.53 2.54
N TRP A 24 7.86 -8.74 2.09
CA TRP A 24 6.85 -9.77 1.80
C TRP A 24 6.08 -10.19 3.04
N GLU A 25 6.76 -10.43 4.16
CA GLU A 25 6.11 -10.75 5.43
C GLU A 25 5.18 -9.62 5.87
N ARG A 26 5.66 -8.37 5.80
CA ARG A 26 4.84 -7.21 6.13
C ARG A 26 3.62 -7.09 5.22
N MET A 27 3.81 -7.23 3.91
CA MET A 27 2.72 -7.14 2.94
C MET A 27 1.65 -8.21 3.19
N HIS A 28 2.03 -9.46 3.44
CA HIS A 28 1.08 -10.52 3.75
C HIS A 28 0.30 -10.24 5.04
N ARG A 29 0.97 -9.82 6.12
CA ARG A 29 0.30 -9.44 7.37
C ARG A 29 -0.73 -8.33 7.17
N GLU A 30 -0.36 -7.26 6.45
CA GLU A 30 -1.29 -6.17 6.16
C GLU A 30 -2.46 -6.63 5.27
N LEU A 31 -2.20 -7.46 4.27
CA LEU A 31 -3.25 -8.02 3.41
C LEU A 31 -4.24 -8.89 4.19
N ASP A 32 -3.76 -9.66 5.19
CA ASP A 32 -4.61 -10.47 6.06
C ASP A 32 -5.51 -9.60 6.94
N ILE A 33 -4.98 -8.51 7.51
CA ILE A 33 -5.78 -7.52 8.27
C ILE A 33 -6.84 -6.89 7.36
N ILE A 34 -6.47 -6.46 6.16
CA ILE A 34 -7.40 -5.88 5.19
C ILE A 34 -8.48 -6.89 4.78
N ALA A 35 -8.12 -8.16 4.62
CA ALA A 35 -9.06 -9.23 4.31
C ALA A 35 -10.05 -9.44 5.46
N HIS A 36 -9.55 -9.51 6.69
CA HIS A 36 -10.35 -9.73 7.90
C HIS A 36 -11.44 -8.66 8.05
N HIS A 37 -11.11 -7.40 7.75
CA HIS A 37 -12.07 -6.29 7.79
C HIS A 37 -12.86 -6.07 6.48
N ASN A 38 -12.65 -6.91 5.46
CA ASN A 38 -13.26 -6.78 4.13
C ASN A 38 -13.05 -5.40 3.46
N PHE A 39 -11.86 -4.81 3.66
CA PHE A 39 -11.53 -3.47 3.16
C PHE A 39 -10.82 -3.47 1.81
N ALA A 40 -10.70 -4.61 1.13
CA ALA A 40 -9.99 -4.68 -0.14
C ALA A 40 -10.51 -3.68 -1.18
N THR A 41 -11.83 -3.52 -1.29
CA THR A 41 -12.45 -2.57 -2.23
C THR A 41 -12.13 -1.12 -1.84
N TYR A 42 -12.11 -0.80 -0.54
CA TYR A 42 -11.75 0.54 -0.06
C TYR A 42 -10.33 0.93 -0.50
N PHE A 43 -9.34 0.06 -0.29
CA PHE A 43 -7.96 0.31 -0.71
C PHE A 43 -7.84 0.50 -2.23
N LEU A 44 -8.55 -0.31 -3.01
CA LEU A 44 -8.55 -0.21 -4.47
C LEU A 44 -9.21 1.08 -4.96
N THR A 45 -10.33 1.49 -4.36
CA THR A 45 -11.00 2.76 -4.67
C THR A 45 -10.11 3.94 -4.34
N VAL A 46 -9.48 3.96 -3.16
CA VAL A 46 -8.55 5.04 -2.78
C VAL A 46 -7.36 5.09 -3.74
N ALA A 47 -6.77 3.94 -4.09
CA ALA A 47 -5.69 3.90 -5.07
C ALA A 47 -6.11 4.50 -6.42
N GLN A 48 -7.29 4.16 -6.92
CA GLN A 48 -7.80 4.72 -8.18
C GLN A 48 -7.97 6.23 -8.09
N VAL A 49 -8.58 6.74 -7.01
CA VAL A 49 -8.74 8.19 -6.81
C VAL A 49 -7.38 8.89 -6.77
N VAL A 50 -6.37 8.28 -6.13
CA VAL A 50 -5.01 8.83 -6.10
C VAL A 50 -4.40 8.86 -7.50
N ASP A 51 -4.57 7.80 -8.29
CA ASP A 51 -4.09 7.72 -9.67
C ASP A 51 -4.76 8.81 -10.54
N ASP A 52 -6.09 8.93 -10.49
CA ASP A 52 -6.86 9.94 -11.23
C ASP A 52 -6.42 11.38 -10.87
N VAL A 53 -6.25 11.66 -9.57
CA VAL A 53 -5.82 12.99 -9.09
C VAL A 53 -4.41 13.34 -9.56
N ARG A 54 -3.52 12.35 -9.67
CA ARG A 54 -2.18 12.56 -10.22
C ARG A 54 -2.20 12.81 -11.72
N GLU A 55 -3.06 12.12 -12.47
CA GLU A 55 -3.24 12.37 -13.92
C GLU A 55 -3.73 13.79 -14.20
N MET A 56 -4.51 14.37 -13.28
CA MET A 56 -4.91 15.79 -13.32
C MET A 56 -3.77 16.78 -12.98
N GLY A 57 -2.54 16.30 -12.72
CA GLY A 57 -1.41 17.12 -12.32
C GLY A 57 -1.47 17.62 -10.87
N ILE A 58 -2.39 17.07 -10.05
CA ILE A 58 -2.58 17.47 -8.66
C ILE A 58 -1.72 16.59 -7.75
N ARG A 59 -0.91 17.21 -6.90
CA ARG A 59 -0.05 16.50 -5.95
C ARG A 59 -0.89 15.86 -4.84
N VAL A 60 -0.68 14.55 -4.63
CA VAL A 60 -1.28 13.77 -3.55
C VAL A 60 -0.25 13.46 -2.48
N ALA A 61 -0.64 13.59 -1.22
CA ALA A 61 0.20 13.24 -0.08
C ALA A 61 -0.60 12.48 0.99
N ALA A 62 -0.13 11.28 1.34
CA ALA A 62 -0.65 10.55 2.49
C ALA A 62 -0.35 11.30 3.80
N ARG A 63 -1.27 11.22 4.77
CA ARG A 63 -1.15 11.81 6.12
C ARG A 63 -1.65 10.81 7.16
N GLY A 64 -1.17 10.98 8.40
CA GLY A 64 -1.59 10.15 9.53
C GLY A 64 -1.15 8.68 9.43
N SER A 65 -1.93 7.79 10.04
CA SER A 65 -1.66 6.34 10.10
C SER A 65 -1.57 5.67 8.73
N GLY A 66 -2.20 6.24 7.70
CA GLY A 66 -2.14 5.72 6.33
C GLY A 66 -0.73 5.65 5.74
N ALA A 67 0.22 6.46 6.23
CA ALA A 67 1.63 6.41 5.83
C ALA A 67 2.39 5.20 6.42
N GLY A 68 1.83 4.54 7.45
CA GLY A 68 2.41 3.35 8.07
C GLY A 68 2.10 2.04 7.36
N SER A 69 1.26 2.04 6.33
CA SER A 69 0.89 0.84 5.57
C SER A 69 1.81 0.62 4.37
N LEU A 70 2.46 -0.55 4.33
CA LEU A 70 3.22 -0.99 3.16
C LEU A 70 2.28 -1.19 1.97
N VAL A 71 1.06 -1.70 2.16
CA VAL A 71 0.08 -1.82 1.06
C VAL A 71 -0.24 -0.46 0.44
N ASN A 72 -0.43 0.59 1.24
CA ASN A 72 -0.60 1.95 0.71
C ASN A 72 0.63 2.44 -0.05
N HIS A 73 1.84 2.14 0.44
CA HIS A 73 3.07 2.45 -0.29
C HIS A 73 3.11 1.74 -1.65
N LEU A 74 2.86 0.44 -1.67
CA LEU A 74 2.92 -0.40 -2.88
C LEU A 74 1.86 0.00 -3.92
N LEU A 75 0.66 0.39 -3.49
CA LEU A 75 -0.39 0.94 -4.36
C LEU A 75 -0.11 2.37 -4.81
N GLY A 76 0.96 3.00 -4.30
CA GLY A 76 1.29 4.39 -4.60
C GLY A 76 0.43 5.41 -3.87
N ILE A 77 -0.38 5.03 -2.89
CA ILE A 77 -1.13 5.98 -2.05
C ILE A 77 -0.15 6.76 -1.15
N ALA A 78 0.79 6.06 -0.53
CA ALA A 78 1.86 6.64 0.30
C ALA A 78 3.21 6.60 -0.43
N HIS A 79 4.08 7.57 -0.16
CA HIS A 79 5.38 7.68 -0.83
C HIS A 79 6.53 7.08 -0.02
N ALA A 80 6.54 7.27 1.31
CA ALA A 80 7.60 6.76 2.18
C ALA A 80 7.49 5.24 2.35
N ASP A 81 8.62 4.52 2.40
CA ASP A 81 8.64 3.08 2.71
C ASP A 81 8.46 2.90 4.23
N PRO A 82 7.33 2.34 4.70
CA PRO A 82 7.08 2.20 6.12
C PRO A 82 7.96 1.14 6.79
N VAL A 83 8.49 0.17 6.04
CA VAL A 83 9.37 -0.86 6.60
C VAL A 83 10.74 -0.26 6.90
N GLU A 84 11.30 0.51 5.96
CA GLU A 84 12.60 1.19 6.16
C GLU A 84 12.54 2.25 7.27
N HIS A 85 11.39 2.88 7.47
CA HIS A 85 11.19 3.89 8.51
C HIS A 85 10.62 3.34 9.83
N GLY A 86 10.43 2.01 9.96
CA GLY A 86 9.88 1.41 11.17
C GLY A 86 8.46 1.87 11.54
N LEU A 87 7.67 2.26 10.54
CA LEU A 87 6.29 2.71 10.71
C LEU A 87 5.32 1.52 10.81
N LEU A 88 4.31 1.66 11.67
CA LEU A 88 3.31 0.62 11.94
C LEU A 88 1.96 0.98 11.33
N MET A 89 1.24 -0.04 10.85
CA MET A 89 -0.11 0.11 10.28
C MET A 89 -1.17 0.19 11.39
N GLU A 90 -0.99 -0.59 12.46
CA GLU A 90 -1.93 -0.83 13.55
C GLU A 90 -1.97 0.30 14.60
N ARG A 91 -1.61 1.52 14.21
CA ARG A 91 -1.57 2.66 15.12
C ARG A 91 -2.95 3.26 15.41
#